data_AF-A0A7Y2A437-F1
#
_entry.id   AF-A0A7Y2A437-F1
#
_cell.length_a   1.000
_cell.length_b   1.000
_cell.length_c   1.000
_cell.angle_alpha   90.00
_cell.angle_beta   90.00
_cell.angle_gamma   90.00
#
_symmetry.space_group_name_H-M   'P 1'
#
loop_
_entity.id
_entity.type
_entity.pdbx_description
1 polymer ?
#
loop_
_entity_poly.entity_id
_entity_poly.type
_entity_poly.pdbx_seq_one_letter_code
_entity_poly.pdbx_strand_id
1 'polypeptide(L)'
;MAVTPTATHVGPFGRPGFLDVLHGHWPRGTVESLEGPDGGASVELVDGIAMGIGHRDLVDYRSPRGPQGVEMLVRLIGGRPLRIDSLPVSIAERLADELRSDGREVTVEEQDVAAVLALPGSFDAWLASIGKKERHETRRKRRRYEEVVGPARIARFDTAPERLDEFVALHRTSAGEKGSFMTDAMAAYFGAVMALDGWGIDALLTPDGDMAAAGFSFHGDDGYYLYNSAFDRSFSEASPGVVLIASLIEFAIEEGQMLFDFLKGDEPYKFRLGAEPRALFELVSP
;
A
#
# COMPACT_ATOMS: atom_id res chain seq x y z
N MET A 1 0.65 21.72 6.21
CA MET A 1 -0.20 20.61 5.72
C MET A 1 0.55 19.95 4.59
N ALA A 2 0.73 18.63 4.62
CA ALA A 2 1.27 17.93 3.47
C ALA A 2 0.29 18.11 2.30
N VAL A 3 0.80 18.46 1.12
CA VAL A 3 -0.02 18.58 -0.08
C VAL A 3 -0.56 17.19 -0.43
N THR A 4 -1.89 17.07 -0.53
CA THR A 4 -2.57 15.82 -0.89
C THR A 4 -2.14 15.34 -2.28
N PRO A 5 -2.11 14.02 -2.54
CA PRO A 5 -1.83 13.51 -3.89
C PRO A 5 -2.82 14.05 -4.94
N THR A 6 -2.38 14.19 -6.20
CA THR A 6 -3.25 14.63 -7.31
C THR A 6 -4.37 13.62 -7.57
N ALA A 7 -4.05 12.32 -7.57
CA ALA A 7 -5.06 11.27 -7.54
C ALA A 7 -5.58 11.08 -6.11
N THR A 8 -6.86 10.84 -5.94
CA THR A 8 -7.42 10.52 -4.63
C THR A 8 -7.11 9.08 -4.26
N HIS A 9 -6.97 8.80 -2.95
CA HIS A 9 -6.92 7.44 -2.42
C HIS A 9 -5.73 6.62 -2.91
N VAL A 10 -4.55 7.24 -2.95
CA VAL A 10 -3.30 6.65 -3.44
C VAL A 10 -2.21 6.58 -2.37
N GLY A 11 -2.60 6.72 -1.11
CA GLY A 11 -1.74 6.47 0.04
C GLY A 11 -0.54 7.42 0.16
N PRO A 12 0.45 7.05 0.97
CA PRO A 12 1.56 7.92 1.34
C PRO A 12 2.68 7.91 0.29
N PHE A 13 2.55 7.14 -0.79
CA PHE A 13 3.65 6.75 -1.67
C PHE A 13 4.27 7.92 -2.45
N GLY A 14 3.53 9.02 -2.64
CA GLY A 14 4.05 10.26 -3.23
C GLY A 14 4.69 11.23 -2.23
N ARG A 15 4.66 10.95 -0.92
CA ARG A 15 5.14 11.86 0.14
C ARG A 15 6.68 11.85 0.20
N PRO A 16 7.35 13.01 0.36
CA PRO A 16 8.82 13.09 0.39
C PRO A 16 9.46 12.13 1.40
N GLY A 17 8.97 12.08 2.64
CA GLY A 17 9.54 11.22 3.67
C GLY A 17 9.55 9.72 3.31
N PHE A 18 8.50 9.23 2.62
CA PHE A 18 8.45 7.84 2.16
C PHE A 18 9.43 7.59 1.00
N LEU A 19 9.50 8.54 0.06
CA LEU A 19 10.42 8.48 -1.09
C LEU A 19 11.89 8.56 -0.66
N ASP A 20 12.20 9.39 0.34
CA ASP A 20 13.54 9.52 0.92
C ASP A 20 13.98 8.22 1.60
N VAL A 21 13.09 7.58 2.36
CA VAL A 21 13.36 6.27 2.98
C VAL A 21 13.63 5.22 1.91
N LEU A 22 12.81 5.15 0.86
CA LEU A 22 13.02 4.21 -0.25
C LEU A 22 14.36 4.41 -0.95
N HIS A 23 14.65 5.64 -1.36
CA HIS A 23 15.88 5.96 -2.07
C HIS A 23 17.12 5.73 -1.20
N GLY A 24 17.04 6.03 0.11
CA GLY A 24 18.14 5.79 1.04
C GLY A 24 18.50 4.32 1.21
N HIS A 25 17.54 3.40 1.06
CA HIS A 25 17.79 1.96 1.16
C HIS A 25 18.28 1.35 -0.17
N TRP A 26 17.72 1.79 -1.30
CA TRP A 26 18.05 1.26 -2.62
C TRP A 26 18.20 2.38 -3.66
N PRO A 27 19.29 3.17 -3.60
CA PRO A 27 19.53 4.22 -4.57
C PRO A 27 19.89 3.59 -5.92
N ARG A 28 19.23 4.02 -6.99
CA ARG A 28 19.52 3.63 -8.38
C ARG A 28 20.11 4.79 -9.18
N GLY A 29 19.84 6.02 -8.77
CA GLY A 29 20.25 7.22 -9.49
C GLY A 29 20.23 8.48 -8.64
N THR A 30 19.97 9.63 -9.26
CA THR A 30 19.84 10.91 -8.54
C THR A 30 18.36 11.30 -8.46
N VAL A 31 17.89 11.62 -7.26
CA VAL A 31 16.53 12.15 -7.07
C VAL A 31 16.49 13.64 -7.40
N GLU A 32 15.57 14.02 -8.26
CA GLU A 32 15.20 15.42 -8.50
C GLU A 32 13.75 15.63 -8.04
N SER A 33 13.48 16.78 -7.43
CA SER A 33 12.14 17.15 -6.94
C SER A 33 11.83 18.61 -7.24
N LEU A 34 10.56 18.89 -7.51
CA LEU A 34 9.99 20.24 -7.49
C LEU A 34 8.91 20.31 -6.42
N GLU A 35 8.96 21.34 -5.59
CA GLU A 35 7.99 21.59 -4.51
C GLU A 35 7.39 22.99 -4.65
N GLY A 36 6.11 23.11 -4.32
CA GLY A 36 5.37 24.37 -4.37
C GLY A 36 4.16 24.34 -3.44
N PRO A 37 3.48 25.48 -3.26
CA PRO A 37 2.30 25.56 -2.40
C PRO A 37 1.13 24.69 -2.91
N ASP A 38 1.05 24.50 -4.23
CA ASP A 38 -0.06 23.83 -4.91
C ASP A 38 0.33 22.45 -5.47
N GLY A 39 1.51 21.93 -5.12
CA GLY A 39 1.95 20.64 -5.64
C GLY A 39 3.39 20.27 -5.35
N GLY A 40 3.73 19.04 -5.72
CA GLY A 40 5.09 18.55 -5.71
C GLY A 40 5.23 17.30 -6.57
N ALA A 41 6.39 17.13 -7.18
CA ALA A 41 6.71 15.98 -7.99
C ALA A 41 8.18 15.60 -7.80
N SER A 42 8.47 14.30 -7.88
CA SER A 42 9.80 13.76 -7.69
C SER A 42 10.05 12.63 -8.69
N VAL A 43 11.27 12.57 -9.23
CA VAL A 43 11.72 11.49 -10.12
C VAL A 43 13.12 11.04 -9.70
N GLU A 44 13.45 9.79 -10.01
CA GLU A 44 14.81 9.28 -9.93
C GLU A 44 15.38 9.22 -11.35
N LEU A 45 16.50 9.89 -11.58
CA LEU A 45 17.23 9.82 -12.85
C LEU A 45 18.19 8.64 -12.84
N VAL A 46 17.91 7.66 -13.69
CA VAL A 46 18.75 6.47 -13.87
C VAL A 46 19.22 6.47 -15.33
N ASP A 47 20.53 6.57 -15.54
CA ASP A 47 21.16 6.62 -16.87
C ASP A 47 20.54 7.67 -17.82
N GLY A 48 20.14 8.82 -17.26
CA GLY A 48 19.53 9.92 -18.01
C GLY A 48 18.02 9.78 -18.28
N ILE A 49 17.39 8.68 -17.83
CA ILE A 49 15.95 8.42 -17.94
C ILE A 49 15.26 8.82 -16.63
N ALA A 50 14.18 9.58 -16.72
CA ALA A 50 13.34 9.92 -15.57
C ALA A 50 12.43 8.73 -15.20
N MET A 51 12.62 8.19 -14.00
CA MET A 51 11.87 7.05 -13.48
C MET A 51 11.14 7.39 -12.17
N GLY A 52 10.14 6.60 -11.81
CA GLY A 52 9.58 6.63 -10.46
C GLY A 52 10.62 6.16 -9.43
N ILE A 53 10.71 6.81 -8.27
CA ILE A 53 11.70 6.52 -7.22
C ILE A 53 11.46 5.14 -6.57
N GLY A 54 12.52 4.35 -6.38
CA GLY A 54 12.43 3.04 -5.74
C GLY A 54 11.83 1.93 -6.62
N HIS A 55 11.95 0.68 -6.14
CA HIS A 55 11.49 -0.51 -6.88
C HIS A 55 9.96 -0.55 -6.99
N ARG A 56 9.44 -1.04 -8.13
CA ARG A 56 7.99 -1.11 -8.40
C ARG A 56 7.22 -1.97 -7.39
N ASP A 57 7.89 -2.96 -6.78
CA ASP A 57 7.29 -3.88 -5.81
C ASP A 57 7.15 -3.27 -4.40
N LEU A 58 7.72 -2.08 -4.17
CA LEU A 58 7.64 -1.37 -2.89
C LEU A 58 6.79 -0.10 -2.97
N VAL A 59 6.31 0.26 -4.16
CA VAL A 59 5.56 1.50 -4.40
C VAL A 59 4.29 1.18 -5.17
N ASP A 60 3.15 1.20 -4.49
CA ASP A 60 1.88 0.78 -5.08
C ASP A 60 1.23 1.83 -5.97
N TYR A 61 1.48 3.11 -5.68
CA TYR A 61 0.97 4.22 -6.47
C TYR A 61 2.03 5.28 -6.71
N ARG A 62 2.14 5.75 -7.94
CA ARG A 62 2.95 6.91 -8.31
C ARG A 62 2.04 8.01 -8.78
N SER A 63 1.57 8.82 -7.84
CA SER A 63 0.90 10.08 -8.16
C SER A 63 1.80 11.23 -7.72
N PRO A 64 1.99 12.26 -8.55
CA PRO A 64 2.48 13.53 -8.03
C PRO A 64 1.49 14.11 -7.02
N ARG A 65 1.91 15.15 -6.31
CA ARG A 65 1.15 15.81 -5.24
C ARG A 65 0.55 17.12 -5.72
N GLY A 66 -0.66 17.40 -5.25
CA GLY A 66 -1.39 18.64 -5.41
C GLY A 66 -2.02 18.83 -6.78
N PRO A 67 -2.87 19.86 -6.94
CA PRO A 67 -3.53 20.15 -8.21
C PRO A 67 -2.55 20.40 -9.37
N GLN A 68 -1.35 20.96 -9.09
CA GLN A 68 -0.30 21.24 -10.09
C GLN A 68 0.74 20.12 -10.22
N GLY A 69 0.52 18.97 -9.57
CA GLY A 69 1.52 17.91 -9.49
C GLY A 69 1.96 17.36 -10.85
N VAL A 70 1.02 17.21 -11.79
CA VAL A 70 1.34 16.69 -13.14
C VAL A 70 2.16 17.71 -13.94
N GLU A 71 1.78 18.98 -13.91
CA GLU A 71 2.52 20.06 -14.56
C GLU A 71 3.94 20.20 -13.98
N MET A 72 4.08 20.06 -12.66
CA MET A 72 5.37 20.04 -12.01
C MET A 72 6.20 18.83 -12.44
N LEU A 73 5.60 17.65 -12.57
CA LEU A 73 6.27 16.46 -13.08
C LEU A 73 6.75 16.65 -14.53
N VAL A 74 5.92 17.21 -15.41
CA VAL A 74 6.28 17.51 -16.80
C VAL A 74 7.46 18.49 -16.86
N ARG A 75 7.39 19.59 -16.09
CA ARG A 75 8.49 20.56 -15.99
C ARG A 75 9.76 19.95 -15.44
N LEU A 76 9.63 19.07 -14.45
CA LEU A 76 10.75 18.34 -13.85
C LEU A 76 11.37 17.43 -14.90
N ILE A 77 10.62 16.62 -15.64
CA ILE A 77 11.15 15.73 -16.68
C ILE A 77 11.81 16.54 -17.82
N GLY A 78 11.18 17.63 -18.25
CA GLY A 78 11.61 18.41 -19.41
C GLY A 78 11.64 17.55 -20.68
N GLY A 79 12.69 17.68 -21.49
CA GLY A 79 12.86 16.91 -22.72
C GLY A 79 13.49 15.52 -22.54
N ARG A 80 13.61 15.02 -21.30
CA ARG A 80 14.27 13.73 -21.03
C ARG A 80 13.36 12.53 -21.31
N PRO A 81 13.92 11.38 -21.74
CA PRO A 81 13.17 10.13 -21.79
C PRO A 81 12.60 9.81 -20.40
N LEU A 82 11.43 9.18 -20.34
CA LEU A 82 10.82 8.76 -19.09
C LEU A 82 10.18 7.37 -19.15
N ARG A 83 10.13 6.73 -17.98
CA ARG A 83 9.41 5.49 -17.72
C ARG A 83 8.85 5.52 -16.29
N ILE A 84 7.54 5.70 -16.15
CA ILE A 84 6.88 5.77 -14.85
C ILE A 84 5.76 4.74 -14.81
N ASP A 85 5.90 3.75 -13.93
CA ASP A 85 4.91 2.72 -13.64
C ASP A 85 3.89 3.16 -12.58
N SER A 86 2.92 2.29 -12.25
CA SER A 86 2.04 2.44 -11.09
C SER A 86 1.20 3.74 -11.07
N LEU A 87 0.93 4.30 -12.25
CA LEU A 87 0.11 5.50 -12.38
C LEU A 87 -1.37 5.11 -12.34
N PRO A 88 -2.19 5.72 -11.48
CA PRO A 88 -3.64 5.68 -11.67
C PRO A 88 -4.01 6.20 -13.06
N VAL A 89 -5.04 5.65 -13.69
CA VAL A 89 -5.45 6.00 -15.06
C VAL A 89 -5.58 7.51 -15.29
N SER A 90 -6.19 8.23 -14.35
CA SER A 90 -6.39 9.68 -14.45
C SER A 90 -5.08 10.47 -14.47
N ILE A 91 -4.02 9.94 -13.84
CA ILE A 91 -2.69 10.55 -13.86
C ILE A 91 -1.96 10.17 -15.14
N ALA A 92 -2.05 8.91 -15.57
CA ALA A 92 -1.43 8.44 -16.80
C ALA A 92 -1.97 9.18 -18.03
N GLU A 93 -3.30 9.32 -18.14
CA GLU A 93 -3.96 10.06 -19.22
C GLU A 93 -3.56 11.54 -19.21
N ARG A 94 -3.66 12.21 -18.06
CA ARG A 94 -3.30 13.63 -17.95
C ARG A 94 -1.83 13.88 -18.28
N LEU A 95 -0.91 13.05 -17.78
CA LEU A 95 0.52 13.16 -18.09
C LEU A 95 0.79 12.91 -19.58
N ALA A 96 0.12 11.92 -20.18
CA ALA A 96 0.26 11.65 -21.60
C ALA A 96 -0.24 12.82 -22.47
N ASP A 97 -1.35 13.44 -22.11
CA ASP A 97 -1.92 14.58 -22.83
C ASP A 97 -1.00 15.82 -22.78
N GLU A 98 -0.42 16.13 -21.62
CA GLU A 98 0.54 17.23 -21.47
C GLU A 98 1.80 16.97 -22.33
N LEU A 99 2.39 15.78 -22.24
CA LEU A 99 3.59 15.43 -23.00
C LEU A 99 3.34 15.39 -24.52
N ARG A 100 2.18 14.90 -24.96
CA ARG A 100 1.79 14.91 -26.38
C ARG A 100 1.54 16.32 -26.90
N SER A 101 1.02 17.21 -26.05
CA SER A 101 0.84 18.63 -26.39
C SER A 101 2.18 19.34 -26.62
N ASP A 102 3.24 18.87 -25.96
CA ASP A 102 4.63 19.28 -26.21
C ASP A 102 5.29 18.55 -27.41
N GLY A 103 4.50 17.78 -28.18
CA GLY A 103 4.96 17.08 -29.38
C GLY A 103 5.75 15.79 -29.10
N ARG A 104 5.69 15.26 -27.88
CA ARG A 104 6.38 14.02 -27.53
C ARG A 104 5.60 12.78 -27.94
N GLU A 105 6.32 11.73 -28.31
CA GLU A 105 5.75 10.38 -28.44
C GLU A 105 5.54 9.77 -27.06
N VAL A 106 4.36 9.21 -26.81
CA VAL A 106 4.00 8.65 -25.50
C VAL A 106 3.20 7.37 -25.66
N THR A 107 3.69 6.31 -25.04
CA THR A 107 3.01 5.02 -24.89
C THR A 107 2.46 4.90 -23.47
N VAL A 108 1.22 4.44 -23.34
CA VAL A 108 0.55 4.20 -22.06
C VAL A 108 -0.04 2.79 -22.09
N GLU A 109 0.38 1.94 -21.17
CA GLU A 109 -0.04 0.53 -21.11
C GLU A 109 -0.50 0.17 -19.70
N GLU A 110 -1.60 -0.56 -19.59
CA GLU A 110 -2.01 -1.15 -18.32
C GLU A 110 -0.98 -2.22 -17.93
N GLN A 111 -0.43 -2.11 -16.72
CA GLN A 111 0.68 -2.94 -16.26
C GLN A 111 0.32 -3.77 -15.02
N ASP A 112 -0.40 -3.17 -14.08
CA ASP A 112 -0.74 -3.78 -12.79
C ASP A 112 -2.18 -3.45 -12.39
N VAL A 113 -2.66 -4.12 -11.34
CA VAL A 113 -3.95 -3.83 -10.71
C VAL A 113 -3.77 -3.70 -9.20
N ALA A 114 -4.44 -2.71 -8.60
CA ALA A 114 -4.65 -2.64 -7.16
C ALA A 114 -6.08 -3.07 -6.80
N ALA A 115 -6.30 -3.54 -5.58
CA ALA A 115 -7.63 -3.93 -5.12
C ALA A 115 -8.12 -3.02 -3.99
N VAL A 116 -9.18 -2.27 -4.25
CA VAL A 116 -9.67 -1.20 -3.37
C VAL A 116 -11.07 -1.50 -2.92
N LEU A 117 -11.31 -1.53 -1.61
CA LEU A 117 -12.61 -1.74 -1.02
C LEU A 117 -13.15 -0.42 -0.48
N ALA A 118 -14.24 0.08 -1.06
CA ALA A 118 -15.01 1.16 -0.45
C ALA A 118 -15.67 0.63 0.84
N LEU A 119 -15.46 1.32 1.96
CA LEU A 119 -15.97 0.90 3.25
C LEU A 119 -17.40 1.42 3.46
N PRO A 120 -18.37 0.55 3.78
CA PRO A 120 -19.70 0.99 4.18
C PRO A 120 -19.69 1.46 5.64
N GLY A 121 -20.76 2.10 6.08
CA GLY A 121 -20.85 2.67 7.43
C GLY A 121 -20.95 1.66 8.60
N SER A 122 -20.87 0.34 8.35
CA SER A 122 -20.82 -0.67 9.40
C SER A 122 -20.26 -2.01 8.92
N PHE A 123 -19.70 -2.78 9.85
CA PHE A 123 -19.20 -4.13 9.58
C PHE A 123 -20.28 -5.08 9.03
N ASP A 124 -21.50 -4.99 9.56
CA ASP A 124 -22.64 -5.78 9.05
C ASP A 124 -23.02 -5.40 7.62
N ALA A 125 -22.92 -4.11 7.26
CA ALA A 125 -23.15 -3.66 5.89
C ALA A 125 -22.07 -4.20 4.94
N TRP A 126 -20.81 -4.26 5.37
CA TRP A 126 -19.74 -4.91 4.60
C TRP A 126 -19.98 -6.42 4.44
N LEU A 127 -20.33 -7.13 5.52
CA LEU A 127 -20.67 -8.55 5.42
C LEU A 127 -21.86 -8.81 4.47
N ALA A 128 -22.80 -7.87 4.38
CA ALA A 128 -23.93 -7.94 3.47
C ALA A 128 -23.56 -7.65 2.01
N SER A 129 -22.51 -6.86 1.75
CA SER A 129 -22.05 -6.55 0.38
C SER A 129 -21.29 -7.70 -0.27
N ILE A 130 -20.63 -8.57 0.53
CA ILE A 130 -19.91 -9.73 0.01
C ILE A 130 -20.82 -10.96 -0.22
N GLY A 131 -20.34 -11.89 -1.05
CA GLY A 131 -21.05 -13.11 -1.43
C GLY A 131 -21.49 -13.95 -0.22
N LYS A 132 -22.62 -14.69 -0.37
CA LYS A 132 -23.18 -15.52 0.71
C LYS A 132 -22.15 -16.52 1.26
N LYS A 133 -21.37 -17.14 0.37
CA LYS A 133 -20.35 -18.12 0.75
C LYS A 133 -19.23 -17.44 1.55
N GLU A 134 -18.75 -16.30 1.06
CA GLU A 134 -17.67 -15.52 1.66
C GLU A 134 -18.06 -15.01 3.04
N ARG A 135 -19.26 -14.44 3.20
CA ARG A 135 -19.82 -14.04 4.51
C ARG A 135 -19.88 -15.19 5.50
N HIS A 136 -20.36 -16.37 5.07
CA HIS A 136 -20.41 -17.55 5.94
C HIS A 136 -19.01 -18.01 6.34
N GLU A 137 -18.06 -18.00 5.40
CA GLU A 137 -16.68 -18.39 5.64
C GLU A 137 -15.95 -17.43 6.59
N THR A 138 -16.12 -16.11 6.43
CA THR A 138 -15.57 -15.09 7.34
C THR A 138 -16.06 -15.32 8.77
N ARG A 139 -17.38 -15.48 8.97
CA ARG A 139 -17.96 -15.75 10.30
C ARG A 139 -17.50 -17.08 10.88
N ARG A 140 -17.43 -18.13 10.06
CA ARG A 140 -16.96 -19.46 10.47
C ARG A 140 -15.50 -19.42 10.93
N LYS A 141 -14.62 -18.74 10.16
CA LYS A 141 -13.19 -18.63 10.50
C LYS A 141 -12.96 -17.81 11.76
N ARG A 142 -13.67 -16.70 11.94
CA ARG A 142 -13.61 -15.93 13.20
C ARG A 142 -14.00 -16.79 14.40
N ARG A 143 -15.13 -17.51 14.34
CA ARG A 143 -15.54 -18.43 15.41
C ARG A 143 -14.50 -19.53 15.67
N ARG A 144 -13.98 -20.15 14.60
CA ARG A 144 -12.95 -21.19 14.74
C ARG A 144 -11.68 -20.66 15.39
N TYR A 145 -11.26 -19.45 15.03
CA TYR A 145 -10.13 -18.78 15.66
C TYR A 145 -10.40 -18.50 17.14
N GLU A 146 -11.59 -17.98 17.46
CA GLU A 146 -12.00 -17.72 18.85
C GLU A 146 -12.07 -18.99 19.72
N GLU A 147 -12.45 -20.12 19.13
CA GLU A 147 -12.46 -21.43 19.79
C GLU A 147 -11.05 -22.01 20.04
N VAL A 148 -10.10 -21.77 19.12
CA VAL A 148 -8.77 -22.41 19.14
C VAL A 148 -7.73 -21.54 19.84
N VAL A 149 -7.77 -20.22 19.61
CA VAL A 149 -6.75 -19.26 20.03
C VAL A 149 -7.29 -18.33 21.12
N GLY A 150 -8.50 -17.83 20.95
CA GLY A 150 -9.14 -16.88 21.86
C GLY A 150 -9.72 -15.66 21.15
N PRO A 151 -10.26 -14.68 21.89
CA PRO A 151 -10.96 -13.54 21.32
C PRO A 151 -10.14 -12.81 20.24
N ALA A 152 -10.73 -12.57 19.07
CA ALA A 152 -10.09 -11.78 18.03
C ALA A 152 -10.01 -10.31 18.48
N ARG A 153 -8.81 -9.84 18.78
CA ARG A 153 -8.55 -8.46 19.22
C ARG A 153 -7.48 -7.82 18.34
N ILE A 154 -7.80 -6.65 17.79
CA ILE A 154 -6.83 -5.83 17.08
C ILE A 154 -6.19 -4.86 18.06
N ALA A 155 -4.87 -4.75 17.99
CA ALA A 155 -4.10 -3.70 18.65
C ALA A 155 -3.22 -3.01 17.61
N ARG A 156 -3.18 -1.69 17.66
CA ARG A 156 -2.29 -0.89 16.84
C ARG A 156 -1.04 -0.50 17.62
N PHE A 157 0.10 -0.59 16.97
CA PHE A 157 1.39 -0.17 17.50
C PHE A 157 2.04 0.83 16.55
N ASP A 158 2.07 2.09 16.97
CA ASP A 158 2.82 3.17 16.31
C ASP A 158 4.22 3.25 16.93
N THR A 159 5.26 3.35 16.11
CA THR A 159 6.67 3.47 16.56
C THR A 159 7.05 2.50 17.70
N ALA A 160 6.99 1.20 17.44
CA ALA A 160 7.25 0.14 18.43
C ALA A 160 8.29 -0.87 17.89
N PRO A 161 9.59 -0.64 18.12
CA PRO A 161 10.67 -1.48 17.57
C PRO A 161 10.55 -2.96 17.94
N GLU A 162 10.15 -3.27 19.17
CA GLU A 162 9.97 -4.64 19.64
C GLU A 162 8.83 -5.37 18.91
N ARG A 163 7.76 -4.64 18.55
CA ARG A 163 6.65 -5.18 17.77
C ARG A 163 7.01 -5.33 16.30
N LEU A 164 7.89 -4.49 15.80
CA LEU A 164 8.46 -4.66 14.46
C LEU A 164 9.34 -5.91 14.38
N ASP A 165 10.17 -6.17 15.39
CA ASP A 165 10.99 -7.39 15.44
C ASP A 165 10.11 -8.65 15.45
N GLU A 166 9.00 -8.63 16.19
CA GLU A 166 8.00 -9.69 16.19
C GLU A 166 7.37 -9.88 14.79
N PHE A 167 6.94 -8.80 14.14
CA PHE A 167 6.41 -8.83 12.77
C PHE A 167 7.43 -9.40 11.76
N VAL A 168 8.69 -8.99 11.86
CA VAL A 168 9.80 -9.50 11.03
C VAL A 168 9.99 -11.01 11.25
N ALA A 169 9.90 -11.48 12.50
CA ALA A 169 9.99 -12.90 12.82
C ALA A 169 8.83 -13.71 12.20
N LEU A 170 7.60 -13.20 12.22
CA LEU A 170 6.45 -13.84 11.55
C LEU A 170 6.70 -14.01 10.05
N HIS A 171 7.34 -13.04 9.40
CA HIS A 171 7.71 -13.15 8.00
C HIS A 171 8.78 -14.20 7.75
N ARG A 172 9.85 -14.22 8.54
CA ARG A 172 11.00 -15.12 8.34
C ARG A 172 10.65 -16.58 8.57
N THR A 173 9.63 -16.87 9.37
CA THR A 173 9.10 -18.24 9.53
C THR A 173 8.23 -18.69 8.36
N SER A 174 7.95 -17.82 7.38
CA SER A 174 7.22 -18.20 6.18
C SER A 174 8.06 -19.01 5.19
N ALA A 175 7.51 -20.10 4.67
CA ALA A 175 8.11 -20.86 3.58
C ALA A 175 8.02 -20.10 2.24
N GLY A 176 8.99 -20.34 1.36
CA GLY A 176 9.03 -19.81 -0.01
C GLY A 176 9.43 -18.34 -0.09
N GLU A 177 8.99 -17.67 -1.16
CA GLU A 177 9.36 -16.28 -1.48
C GLU A 177 9.04 -15.29 -0.35
N LYS A 178 7.96 -15.52 0.40
CA LYS A 178 7.58 -14.70 1.57
C LYS A 178 8.60 -14.73 2.71
N GLY A 179 9.28 -15.86 2.92
CA GLY A 179 10.35 -15.96 3.91
C GLY A 179 11.61 -15.26 3.47
N SER A 180 11.95 -15.35 2.18
CA SER A 180 13.14 -14.71 1.61
C SER A 180 12.97 -13.20 1.39
N PHE A 181 11.74 -12.69 1.34
CA PHE A 181 11.47 -11.25 1.21
C PHE A 181 12.01 -10.45 2.40
N MET A 182 11.82 -10.96 3.63
CA MET A 182 12.15 -10.23 4.86
C MET A 182 13.62 -10.39 5.27
N THR A 183 14.51 -9.91 4.40
CA THR A 183 15.95 -9.77 4.66
C THR A 183 16.25 -8.73 5.75
N ASP A 184 17.49 -8.64 6.23
CA ASP A 184 17.89 -7.59 7.18
C ASP A 184 17.74 -6.18 6.58
N ALA A 185 18.02 -6.02 5.29
CA ALA A 185 17.82 -4.75 4.58
C ALA A 185 16.33 -4.38 4.51
N MET A 186 15.46 -5.36 4.30
CA MET A 186 14.01 -5.14 4.30
C MET A 186 13.50 -4.78 5.70
N ALA A 187 13.95 -5.49 6.74
CA ALA A 187 13.60 -5.16 8.12
C ALA A 187 14.01 -3.71 8.50
N ALA A 188 15.22 -3.29 8.10
CA ALA A 188 15.68 -1.91 8.27
C ALA A 188 14.77 -0.89 7.54
N TYR A 189 14.36 -1.22 6.31
CA TYR A 189 13.41 -0.41 5.54
C TYR A 189 12.06 -0.26 6.24
N PHE A 190 11.45 -1.38 6.68
CA PHE A 190 10.19 -1.32 7.43
C PHE A 190 10.33 -0.50 8.72
N GLY A 191 11.46 -0.58 9.42
CA GLY A 191 11.73 0.25 10.59
C GLY A 191 11.81 1.73 10.27
N ALA A 192 12.48 2.11 9.18
CA ALA A 192 12.55 3.49 8.72
C ALA A 192 11.18 4.02 8.27
N VAL A 193 10.36 3.18 7.61
CA VAL A 193 8.99 3.54 7.22
C VAL A 193 8.08 3.68 8.43
N MET A 194 8.17 2.80 9.42
CA MET A 194 7.36 2.85 10.65
C MET A 194 7.62 4.11 11.49
N ALA A 195 8.81 4.71 11.35
CA ALA A 195 9.14 5.97 11.99
C ALA A 195 8.48 7.19 11.31
N LEU A 196 7.86 7.01 10.13
CA LEU A 196 7.08 8.04 9.46
C LEU A 196 5.65 8.07 10.02
N ASP A 197 5.08 9.27 10.08
CA ASP A 197 3.71 9.47 10.57
C ASP A 197 2.66 8.70 9.75
N GLY A 198 1.66 8.14 10.46
CA GLY A 198 0.58 7.31 9.92
C GLY A 198 0.94 5.83 9.68
N TRP A 199 2.20 5.43 9.78
CA TRP A 199 2.61 4.03 9.63
C TRP A 199 2.60 3.28 10.96
N GLY A 200 2.22 2.00 10.93
CA GLY A 200 2.20 1.17 12.12
C GLY A 200 1.95 -0.31 11.85
N ILE A 201 1.90 -1.08 12.93
CA ILE A 201 1.54 -2.50 12.90
C ILE A 201 0.19 -2.66 13.56
N ASP A 202 -0.79 -3.20 12.81
CA ASP A 202 -2.08 -3.61 13.35
C ASP A 202 -2.08 -5.13 13.54
N ALA A 203 -2.09 -5.59 14.79
CA ALA A 203 -1.90 -6.98 15.16
C ALA A 203 -3.18 -7.62 15.69
N LEU A 204 -3.48 -8.81 15.18
CA LEU A 204 -4.40 -9.77 15.78
C LEU A 204 -3.67 -10.49 16.92
N LEU A 205 -4.00 -10.12 18.16
CA LEU A 205 -3.32 -10.66 19.34
C LEU A 205 -3.94 -11.95 19.85
N THR A 206 -3.09 -12.82 20.41
CA THR A 206 -3.48 -13.92 21.28
C THR A 206 -3.84 -13.40 22.68
N PRO A 207 -4.49 -14.21 23.55
CA PRO A 207 -4.70 -13.84 24.94
C PRO A 207 -3.43 -13.53 25.73
N ASP A 208 -2.30 -14.10 25.31
CA ASP A 208 -0.98 -13.91 25.95
C ASP A 208 -0.26 -12.64 25.46
N GLY A 209 -0.79 -11.97 24.43
CA GLY A 209 -0.27 -10.70 23.92
C GLY A 209 0.69 -10.81 22.73
N ASP A 210 0.93 -12.04 22.25
CA ASP A 210 1.69 -12.34 21.03
C ASP A 210 0.85 -12.10 19.77
N MET A 211 1.49 -11.83 18.64
CA MET A 211 0.85 -11.66 17.34
C MET A 211 0.51 -13.02 16.71
N ALA A 212 -0.77 -13.36 16.64
CA ALA A 212 -1.22 -14.48 15.80
C ALA A 212 -1.16 -14.11 14.30
N ALA A 213 -1.43 -12.84 13.98
CA ALA A 213 -1.22 -12.25 12.67
C ALA A 213 -1.05 -10.74 12.79
N ALA A 214 -0.41 -10.13 11.81
CA ALA A 214 -0.20 -8.69 11.81
C ALA A 214 -0.15 -8.13 10.38
N GLY A 215 -0.64 -6.90 10.25
CA GLY A 215 -0.51 -6.08 9.05
C GLY A 215 0.39 -4.88 9.33
N PHE A 216 1.38 -4.66 8.48
CA PHE A 216 2.08 -3.38 8.40
C PHE A 216 1.27 -2.46 7.48
N SER A 217 0.83 -1.32 8.01
CA SER A 217 -0.21 -0.51 7.39
C SER A 217 0.11 0.97 7.46
N PHE A 218 -0.51 1.72 6.56
CA PHE A 218 -0.57 3.18 6.62
C PHE A 218 -2.02 3.64 6.83
N HIS A 219 -2.21 4.53 7.78
CA HIS A 219 -3.50 5.15 8.11
C HIS A 219 -3.40 6.64 7.78
N GLY A 220 -4.23 7.09 6.85
CA GLY A 220 -4.30 8.50 6.47
C GLY A 220 -5.74 8.98 6.43
N ASP A 221 -5.89 10.28 6.20
CA ASP A 221 -7.21 10.92 6.02
C ASP A 221 -7.97 10.37 4.80
N ASP A 222 -7.24 9.79 3.84
CA ASP A 222 -7.79 9.31 2.58
C ASP A 222 -8.01 7.79 2.55
N GLY A 223 -7.64 7.04 3.59
CA GLY A 223 -7.90 5.60 3.67
C GLY A 223 -6.98 4.81 4.61
N TYR A 224 -7.35 3.53 4.79
CA TYR A 224 -6.50 2.49 5.36
C TYR A 224 -5.80 1.72 4.25
N TYR A 225 -4.48 1.53 4.33
CA TYR A 225 -3.68 0.84 3.31
C TYR A 225 -2.91 -0.33 3.94
N LEU A 226 -3.22 -1.56 3.54
CA LEU A 226 -2.53 -2.76 4.00
C LEU A 226 -1.28 -3.03 3.16
N TYR A 227 -0.14 -2.51 3.60
CA TYR A 227 1.12 -2.58 2.86
C TYR A 227 1.77 -3.97 2.88
N ASN A 228 1.74 -4.63 4.04
CA ASN A 228 2.30 -5.96 4.15
C ASN A 228 1.60 -6.75 5.26
N SER A 229 1.64 -8.08 5.21
CA SER A 229 1.06 -8.90 6.28
C SER A 229 1.71 -10.27 6.42
N ALA A 230 1.76 -10.74 7.65
CA ALA A 230 2.19 -12.08 8.03
C ALA A 230 1.34 -12.65 9.17
N PHE A 231 1.49 -13.95 9.40
CA PHE A 231 0.85 -14.64 10.49
C PHE A 231 1.73 -15.76 11.04
N ASP A 232 1.54 -16.08 12.31
CA ASP A 232 2.20 -17.23 12.93
C ASP A 232 1.57 -18.53 12.42
N ARG A 233 2.41 -19.33 11.77
CA ARG A 233 2.01 -20.60 11.16
C ARG A 233 1.59 -21.66 12.18
N SER A 234 1.96 -21.52 13.45
CA SER A 234 1.48 -22.38 14.53
C SER A 234 -0.06 -22.36 14.61
N PHE A 235 -0.69 -21.23 14.24
CA PHE A 235 -2.14 -21.05 14.22
C PHE A 235 -2.78 -21.32 12.84
N SER A 236 -2.08 -21.93 11.88
CA SER A 236 -2.60 -22.09 10.49
C SER A 236 -4.00 -22.71 10.42
N GLU A 237 -4.33 -23.67 11.29
CA GLU A 237 -5.65 -24.31 11.35
C GLU A 237 -6.79 -23.36 11.74
N ALA A 238 -6.46 -22.26 12.43
CA ALA A 238 -7.39 -21.20 12.84
C ALA A 238 -7.56 -20.10 11.77
N SER A 239 -6.82 -20.16 10.66
CA SER A 239 -6.86 -19.16 9.57
C SER A 239 -6.61 -17.70 10.03
N PRO A 240 -5.55 -17.42 10.82
CA PRO A 240 -5.33 -16.12 11.45
C PRO A 240 -5.21 -14.97 10.45
N GLY A 241 -4.62 -15.20 9.27
CA GLY A 241 -4.55 -14.16 8.23
C GLY A 241 -5.92 -13.74 7.67
N VAL A 242 -6.89 -14.65 7.58
CA VAL A 242 -8.25 -14.30 7.15
C VAL A 242 -8.99 -13.55 8.23
N VAL A 243 -8.80 -13.96 9.50
CA VAL A 243 -9.36 -13.27 10.65
C VAL A 243 -8.78 -11.87 10.79
N LEU A 244 -7.46 -11.72 10.63
CA LEU A 244 -6.77 -10.43 10.58
C LEU A 244 -7.45 -9.51 9.57
N ILE A 245 -7.54 -9.91 8.30
CA ILE A 245 -8.09 -9.03 7.25
C ILE A 245 -9.53 -8.61 7.57
N ALA A 246 -10.40 -9.55 7.98
CA ALA A 246 -11.77 -9.21 8.34
C ALA A 246 -11.83 -8.26 9.54
N SER A 247 -10.97 -8.46 10.53
CA SER A 247 -10.87 -7.59 11.71
C SER A 247 -10.24 -6.23 11.40
N LEU A 248 -9.34 -6.13 10.42
CA LEU A 248 -8.80 -4.84 9.97
C LEU A 248 -9.83 -4.04 9.18
N ILE A 249 -10.71 -4.70 8.41
CA ILE A 249 -11.86 -4.06 7.77
C ILE A 249 -12.85 -3.56 8.83
N GLU A 250 -13.16 -4.39 9.84
CA GLU A 250 -13.98 -4.00 11.00
C GLU A 250 -13.38 -2.76 11.69
N PHE A 251 -12.09 -2.82 12.02
CA PHE A 251 -11.34 -1.73 12.64
C PHE A 251 -11.35 -0.45 11.78
N ALA A 252 -11.07 -0.54 10.48
CA ALA A 252 -11.07 0.64 9.60
C ALA A 252 -12.46 1.31 9.51
N ILE A 253 -13.54 0.51 9.49
CA ILE A 253 -14.91 1.04 9.53
C ILE A 253 -15.19 1.76 10.86
N GLU A 254 -14.77 1.17 11.99
CA GLU A 254 -14.94 1.76 13.32
C GLU A 254 -14.17 3.08 13.47
N GLU A 255 -13.00 3.19 12.86
CA GLU A 255 -12.20 4.43 12.78
C GLU A 255 -12.76 5.44 11.75
N GLY A 256 -13.87 5.14 11.10
CA GLY A 256 -14.53 6.05 10.15
C GLY A 256 -13.80 6.21 8.82
N GLN A 257 -12.94 5.25 8.45
CA GLN A 257 -12.25 5.25 7.17
C GLN A 257 -13.24 5.04 6.02
N MET A 258 -13.00 5.74 4.91
CA MET A 258 -13.86 5.66 3.71
C MET A 258 -13.48 4.48 2.80
N LEU A 259 -12.26 3.96 2.93
CA LEU A 259 -11.78 2.84 2.13
C LEU A 259 -10.73 2.01 2.87
N PHE A 260 -10.61 0.77 2.40
CA PHE A 260 -9.56 -0.17 2.72
C PHE A 260 -8.88 -0.57 1.41
N ASP A 261 -7.61 -0.22 1.25
CA ASP A 261 -6.81 -0.53 0.07
C ASP A 261 -5.90 -1.73 0.35
N PHE A 262 -6.08 -2.81 -0.40
CA PHE A 262 -5.20 -3.98 -0.37
C PHE A 262 -3.95 -3.80 -1.23
N LEU A 263 -3.82 -2.64 -1.87
CA LEU A 263 -2.74 -2.25 -2.75
C LEU A 263 -2.59 -3.19 -3.96
N LYS A 264 -1.43 -3.18 -4.61
CA LYS A 264 -1.18 -3.97 -5.81
C LYS A 264 -1.36 -5.46 -5.57
N GLY A 265 -1.79 -6.14 -6.62
CA GLY A 265 -1.92 -7.59 -6.70
C GLY A 265 -3.34 -8.00 -7.06
N ASP A 266 -3.41 -9.09 -7.81
CA ASP A 266 -4.65 -9.66 -8.35
C ASP A 266 -5.14 -10.87 -7.53
N GLU A 267 -4.71 -10.99 -6.27
CA GLU A 267 -5.02 -12.17 -5.47
C GLU A 267 -6.54 -12.34 -5.32
N PRO A 268 -7.12 -13.48 -5.76
CA PRO A 268 -8.57 -13.63 -5.87
C PRO A 268 -9.35 -13.45 -4.56
N TYR A 269 -8.69 -13.55 -3.40
CA TYR A 269 -9.36 -13.35 -2.13
C TYR A 269 -9.71 -11.88 -1.88
N LYS A 270 -8.93 -10.91 -2.39
CA LYS A 270 -9.17 -9.47 -2.21
C LYS A 270 -10.53 -9.10 -2.81
N PHE A 271 -10.78 -9.54 -4.05
CA PHE A 271 -12.06 -9.32 -4.76
C PHE A 271 -13.24 -10.10 -4.15
N ARG A 272 -12.99 -11.29 -3.59
CA ARG A 272 -14.03 -12.01 -2.82
C ARG A 272 -14.47 -11.27 -1.56
N LEU A 273 -13.65 -10.38 -1.03
CA LEU A 273 -13.97 -9.50 0.09
C LEU A 273 -14.62 -8.17 -0.34
N GLY A 274 -14.99 -8.05 -1.62
CA GLY A 274 -15.69 -6.90 -2.18
C GLY A 274 -14.79 -5.79 -2.69
N ALA A 275 -13.47 -5.99 -2.74
CA ALA A 275 -12.58 -5.04 -3.38
C ALA A 275 -12.86 -4.97 -4.89
N GLU A 276 -12.74 -3.78 -5.46
CA GLU A 276 -12.84 -3.51 -6.88
C GLU A 276 -11.45 -3.29 -7.47
N PRO A 277 -11.21 -3.71 -8.72
CA PRO A 277 -9.93 -3.50 -9.38
C PRO A 277 -9.73 -2.02 -9.73
N ARG A 278 -8.53 -1.53 -9.47
CA ARG A 278 -8.03 -0.24 -9.96
C ARG A 278 -6.84 -0.50 -10.87
N ALA A 279 -7.02 -0.27 -12.17
CA ALA A 279 -5.96 -0.42 -13.16
C ALA A 279 -4.84 0.61 -12.92
N LEU A 280 -3.60 0.14 -13.05
CA LEU A 280 -2.38 0.93 -12.94
C LEU A 280 -1.59 0.84 -14.24
N PHE A 281 -1.06 1.98 -14.65
CA PHE A 281 -0.47 2.16 -15.97
C PHE A 281 1.01 2.47 -15.89
N GLU A 282 1.72 1.99 -16.90
CA GLU A 282 3.07 2.44 -17.22
C GLU A 282 2.99 3.45 -18.36
N LEU A 283 3.71 4.55 -18.20
CA LEU A 283 3.90 5.56 -19.22
C LEU A 283 5.37 5.61 -19.64
N VAL A 284 5.61 5.48 -20.95
CA VAL A 284 6.94 5.54 -21.56
C VAL A 284 6.97 6.62 -22.63
N SER A 285 8.00 7.47 -22.59
CA SER A 285 8.29 8.44 -23.65
C SER A 285 9.80 8.44 -23.90
N PRO A 286 10.26 8.14 -25.12
CA PRO A 286 11.68 8.13 -25.44
C PRO A 286 12.30 9.53 -25.49
#